data_AF-A0A9E2KZH3-F1
#
_entry.id   AF-A0A9E2KZH3-F1
#
_cell.length_a   1.000
_cell.length_b   1.000
_cell.length_c   1.000
_cell.angle_alpha   90.00
_cell.angle_beta   90.00
_cell.angle_gamma   90.00
#
_symmetry.space_group_name_H-M   'P 1'
#
loop_
_entity.id
_entity.type
_entity.pdbx_description
1 polymer ?
#
loop_
_entity_poly.entity_id
_entity_poly.type
_entity_poly.pdbx_seq_one_letter_code
_entity_poly.pdbx_strand_id
1 'polypeptide(L)'
;MKYGYIRVSTRQQDETRQRTALISSGVPLENIFSDKSSGTTFVGREAWEKLLAKVVIGDIIVIKELDRLGRNNEEIKNNFELLDKKGVYLEFLEQPLLNTFGMSKLERELLQPIVLHLLGYFAEKENEKRNIRQSEGYANLPRDSKGRMISRKTGKPVGRPSALDNLTSEQRRAIELFTNSQISLEECIKLSNLKRATIFNIKKALFPSTPKKSKKKIMTEDMKKNIQLWLDKKISLEECIKRTGYSRSYLFNFKKSENK
;
A
#
# COMPACT_ATOMS: atom_id res chain seq x y z
N MET A 1 -9.74 -36.53 -29.58
CA MET A 1 -8.28 -36.30 -29.55
C MET A 1 -7.92 -35.48 -28.31
N LYS A 2 -6.67 -35.54 -27.81
CA LYS A 2 -6.21 -34.69 -26.70
C LYS A 2 -5.36 -33.53 -27.20
N TYR A 3 -5.66 -32.33 -26.70
CA TYR A 3 -4.90 -31.11 -26.89
C TYR A 3 -4.44 -30.55 -25.56
N GLY A 4 -3.36 -29.78 -25.55
CA GLY A 4 -2.82 -29.15 -24.36
C GLY A 4 -2.84 -27.64 -24.49
N TYR A 5 -3.16 -26.94 -23.41
CA TYR A 5 -3.03 -25.49 -23.37
C TYR A 5 -2.19 -25.03 -22.17
N ILE A 6 -1.21 -24.18 -22.46
CA ILE A 6 -0.28 -23.58 -21.51
C ILE A 6 -0.48 -22.07 -21.51
N ARG A 7 -0.52 -21.49 -20.32
CA ARG A 7 -0.49 -20.04 -20.12
C ARG A 7 0.57 -19.70 -19.08
N VAL A 8 1.57 -18.93 -19.47
CA VAL A 8 2.67 -18.55 -18.57
C VAL A 8 2.86 -17.03 -18.49
N SER A 9 3.27 -16.55 -17.32
CA SER A 9 3.97 -15.28 -17.24
C SER A 9 5.32 -15.40 -17.97
N THR A 10 6.01 -14.31 -18.31
CA THR A 10 7.26 -14.28 -19.12
C THR A 10 8.43 -15.19 -18.64
N ARG A 11 8.27 -15.98 -17.58
CA ARG A 11 9.24 -16.94 -17.04
C ARG A 11 9.27 -18.25 -17.85
N GLN A 12 10.39 -18.50 -18.54
CA GLN A 12 10.62 -19.73 -19.31
C GLN A 12 10.59 -21.02 -18.46
N GLN A 13 11.04 -20.98 -17.20
CA GLN A 13 11.05 -22.15 -16.31
C GLN A 13 9.65 -22.72 -16.05
N ASP A 14 8.64 -21.85 -15.97
CA ASP A 14 7.26 -22.28 -15.73
C ASP A 14 6.68 -22.98 -16.97
N GLU A 15 7.05 -22.55 -18.19
CA GLU A 15 6.59 -23.14 -19.45
C GLU A 15 7.03 -24.59 -19.59
N THR A 16 8.32 -24.87 -19.33
CA THR A 16 8.88 -26.22 -19.42
C THR A 16 8.14 -27.18 -18.48
N ARG A 17 7.91 -26.76 -17.22
CA ARG A 17 7.22 -27.59 -16.24
C ARG A 17 5.78 -27.89 -16.63
N GLN A 18 5.04 -26.90 -17.15
CA GLN A 18 3.67 -27.11 -17.65
C GLN A 18 3.64 -28.06 -18.85
N ARG A 19 4.58 -27.87 -19.78
CA ARG A 19 4.69 -28.73 -20.98
C ARG A 19 4.96 -30.17 -20.61
N THR A 20 5.91 -30.44 -19.70
CA THR A 20 6.18 -31.80 -19.23
C THR A 20 4.95 -32.44 -18.60
N ALA A 21 4.19 -31.70 -17.78
CA ALA A 21 2.98 -32.22 -17.15
C ALA A 21 1.91 -32.62 -18.18
N LEU A 22 1.70 -31.80 -19.22
CA LEU A 22 0.76 -32.11 -20.30
C LEU A 22 1.20 -33.33 -21.10
N ILE A 23 2.48 -33.44 -21.45
CA ILE A 23 3.00 -34.62 -22.16
C ILE A 23 2.80 -35.89 -21.34
N SER A 24 3.10 -35.84 -20.04
CA SER A 24 2.89 -36.98 -19.12
C SER A 24 1.41 -37.39 -18.99
N SER A 25 0.48 -36.48 -19.28
CA SER A 25 -0.97 -36.76 -19.31
C SER A 25 -1.48 -37.36 -20.63
N GLY A 26 -0.58 -37.60 -21.59
CA GLY A 26 -0.88 -38.20 -22.89
C GLY A 26 -1.24 -37.18 -23.98
N VAL A 27 -0.87 -35.91 -23.82
CA VAL A 27 -1.02 -34.90 -24.88
C VAL A 27 0.20 -34.96 -25.83
N PRO A 28 0.01 -35.16 -27.14
CA PRO A 28 1.09 -35.09 -28.11
C PRO A 28 1.73 -33.69 -28.16
N LEU A 29 3.04 -33.61 -28.34
CA LEU A 29 3.79 -32.35 -28.30
C LEU A 29 3.27 -31.33 -29.34
N GLU A 30 2.92 -31.82 -30.53
CA GLU A 30 2.35 -31.05 -31.64
C GLU A 30 0.94 -30.49 -31.38
N ASN A 31 0.26 -31.03 -30.36
CA ASN A 31 -1.08 -30.61 -29.96
C ASN A 31 -1.06 -29.69 -28.73
N ILE A 32 0.11 -29.21 -28.30
CA ILE A 32 0.28 -28.26 -27.20
C ILE A 32 0.35 -26.83 -27.74
N PHE A 33 -0.56 -25.99 -27.25
CA PHE A 33 -0.65 -24.57 -27.56
C PHE A 33 -0.21 -23.76 -26.34
N SER A 34 0.56 -22.69 -26.54
CA SER A 34 1.11 -21.90 -25.44
C SER A 34 1.01 -20.41 -25.71
N ASP A 35 0.42 -19.68 -24.77
CA ASP A 35 0.38 -18.21 -24.76
C ASP A 35 1.25 -17.63 -23.63
N LYS A 36 1.89 -16.48 -23.90
CA LYS A 36 2.75 -15.76 -22.96
C LYS A 36 2.11 -14.44 -22.56
N SER A 37 1.83 -14.26 -21.27
CA SER A 37 1.35 -12.97 -20.74
C SER A 37 2.50 -12.15 -20.16
N SER A 38 2.83 -11.00 -20.73
CA SER A 38 3.80 -10.05 -20.16
C SER A 38 3.11 -8.95 -19.36
N GLY A 39 3.29 -8.93 -18.03
CA GLY A 39 2.95 -7.78 -17.18
C GLY A 39 1.57 -7.15 -17.45
N THR A 40 1.56 -5.81 -17.61
CA THR A 40 0.38 -4.93 -17.69
C THR A 40 -0.28 -4.84 -19.06
N THR A 41 0.41 -5.23 -20.14
CA THR A 41 -0.11 -5.14 -21.51
C THR A 41 -0.31 -6.54 -22.06
N PHE A 42 -1.56 -6.89 -22.33
CA PHE A 42 -1.90 -8.18 -22.92
C PHE A 42 -1.71 -8.12 -24.43
N VAL A 43 -0.75 -8.88 -24.94
CA VAL A 43 -0.66 -9.20 -26.36
C VAL A 43 -0.96 -10.69 -26.51
N GLY A 44 -1.98 -11.00 -27.31
CA GLY A 44 -2.20 -12.28 -27.98
C GLY A 44 -2.66 -13.46 -27.11
N ARG A 45 -3.93 -13.85 -27.28
CA ARG A 45 -4.44 -15.21 -26.97
C ARG A 45 -4.47 -16.05 -28.25
N GLU A 46 -3.51 -15.82 -29.13
CA GLU A 46 -3.53 -16.39 -30.48
C GLU A 46 -3.42 -17.90 -30.46
N ALA A 47 -2.65 -18.47 -29.51
CA ALA A 47 -2.55 -19.91 -29.39
C ALA A 47 -3.87 -20.52 -28.88
N TRP A 48 -4.54 -19.86 -27.94
CA TRP A 48 -5.89 -20.24 -27.51
C TRP A 48 -6.91 -20.17 -28.65
N GLU A 49 -6.91 -19.09 -29.43
CA GLU A 49 -7.83 -18.92 -30.57
C GLU A 49 -7.57 -19.98 -31.66
N LYS A 50 -6.30 -20.25 -31.98
CA LYS A 50 -5.92 -21.34 -32.90
C LYS A 50 -6.37 -22.71 -32.40
N LEU A 51 -6.24 -22.97 -31.09
CA LEU A 51 -6.74 -24.20 -30.49
C LEU A 51 -8.27 -24.30 -30.62
N LEU A 52 -9.00 -23.23 -30.28
CA LEU A 52 -10.46 -23.17 -30.39
C LEU A 52 -10.98 -23.36 -31.82
N ALA A 53 -10.20 -22.95 -32.83
CA ALA A 53 -10.49 -23.19 -34.24
C ALA A 53 -10.19 -24.62 -34.69
N LYS A 54 -9.27 -25.33 -34.01
CA LYS A 54 -8.83 -26.68 -34.37
C LYS A 54 -9.66 -27.80 -33.72
N VAL A 55 -10.11 -27.58 -32.48
CA VAL A 55 -10.87 -28.60 -31.73
C VAL A 55 -12.25 -28.86 -32.33
N VAL A 56 -12.67 -30.13 -32.28
CA VAL A 56 -14.00 -30.58 -32.73
C VAL A 56 -14.74 -31.28 -31.59
N ILE A 57 -16.02 -31.59 -31.81
CA ILE A 57 -16.88 -32.31 -30.85
C ILE A 57 -16.19 -33.61 -30.41
N GLY A 58 -16.18 -33.85 -29.09
CA GLY A 58 -15.59 -35.04 -28.49
C GLY A 58 -14.10 -34.94 -28.17
N ASP A 59 -13.42 -33.86 -28.58
CA ASP A 59 -12.04 -33.60 -28.17
C ASP A 59 -11.91 -33.22 -26.70
N ILE A 60 -10.71 -33.38 -26.15
CA ILE A 60 -10.37 -33.03 -24.77
C ILE A 60 -9.25 -31.98 -24.81
N ILE A 61 -9.46 -30.86 -24.13
CA ILE A 61 -8.41 -29.88 -23.84
C ILE A 61 -7.91 -30.11 -22.42
N VAL A 62 -6.64 -30.50 -22.32
CA VAL A 62 -5.93 -30.68 -21.07
C VAL A 62 -5.25 -29.38 -20.68
N ILE A 63 -5.45 -28.97 -19.43
CA ILE A 63 -4.95 -27.74 -18.85
C ILE A 63 -4.36 -28.09 -17.49
N LYS A 64 -3.24 -27.46 -17.10
CA LYS A 64 -2.63 -27.76 -15.79
C LYS A 64 -3.54 -27.37 -14.62
N GLU A 65 -4.02 -26.13 -14.63
CA GLU A 65 -4.81 -25.51 -13.58
C GLU A 65 -5.89 -24.61 -14.17
N LEU A 66 -6.99 -24.42 -13.45
CA LEU A 66 -8.12 -23.62 -13.91
C LEU A 66 -7.79 -22.15 -14.20
N ASP A 67 -6.84 -21.56 -13.46
CA ASP A 67 -6.39 -20.19 -13.70
C ASP A 67 -5.72 -20.00 -15.08
N ARG A 68 -5.33 -21.08 -15.77
CA ARG A 68 -4.80 -21.01 -17.13
C ARG A 68 -5.91 -20.74 -18.14
N LEU A 69 -7.16 -21.09 -17.85
CA LEU A 69 -8.31 -20.94 -18.75
C LEU A 69 -8.75 -19.47 -18.93
N GLY A 70 -8.57 -18.62 -17.92
CA GLY A 70 -9.05 -17.22 -17.89
C GLY A 70 -8.29 -16.34 -16.91
N ARG A 71 -8.36 -15.02 -17.08
CA ARG A 71 -7.73 -14.02 -16.18
C ARG A 71 -8.61 -13.66 -15.00
N ASN A 72 -9.91 -13.70 -15.21
CA ASN A 72 -10.91 -13.41 -14.21
C ASN A 72 -12.03 -14.46 -14.31
N ASN A 73 -12.91 -14.45 -13.32
CA ASN A 73 -13.99 -15.43 -13.23
C ASN A 73 -14.93 -15.38 -14.44
N GLU A 74 -15.16 -14.20 -15.01
CA GLU A 74 -16.01 -14.02 -16.18
C GLU A 74 -15.41 -14.66 -17.44
N GLU A 75 -14.11 -14.47 -17.70
CA GLU A 75 -13.42 -15.08 -18.82
C GLU A 75 -13.34 -16.60 -18.67
N ILE A 76 -13.12 -17.10 -17.44
CA ILE A 76 -13.16 -18.55 -17.18
C ILE A 76 -14.55 -19.09 -17.46
N LYS A 77 -15.60 -18.43 -16.96
CA LYS A 77 -16.99 -18.79 -17.22
C LYS A 77 -17.27 -18.87 -18.72
N ASN A 78 -16.95 -17.81 -19.45
CA ASN A 78 -17.24 -17.70 -20.88
C ASN A 78 -16.51 -18.79 -21.70
N ASN A 79 -15.25 -19.09 -21.37
CA ASN A 79 -14.51 -20.16 -22.05
C ASN A 79 -15.09 -21.54 -21.72
N PHE A 80 -15.50 -21.78 -20.47
CA PHE A 80 -16.14 -23.03 -20.09
C PHE A 80 -17.46 -23.25 -20.86
N GLU A 81 -18.31 -22.22 -20.89
CA GLU A 81 -19.59 -22.20 -21.62
C GLU A 81 -19.40 -22.42 -23.12
N LEU A 82 -18.37 -21.78 -23.70
CA LEU A 82 -18.03 -21.92 -25.10
C LEU A 82 -17.61 -23.35 -25.46
N LEU A 83 -16.79 -23.98 -24.62
CA LEU A 83 -16.30 -25.33 -24.86
C LEU A 83 -17.40 -26.37 -24.68
N ASP A 84 -18.26 -26.22 -23.68
CA ASP A 84 -19.42 -27.09 -23.50
C ASP A 84 -20.39 -26.99 -24.69
N LYS A 85 -20.67 -25.77 -25.19
CA LYS A 85 -21.47 -25.56 -26.42
C LYS A 85 -20.83 -26.19 -27.66
N LYS A 86 -19.49 -26.19 -27.75
CA LYS A 86 -18.74 -26.87 -28.82
C LYS A 86 -18.67 -28.39 -28.64
N GLY A 87 -19.14 -28.94 -27.53
CA GLY A 87 -19.02 -30.37 -27.21
C GLY A 87 -17.57 -30.82 -26.95
N VAL A 88 -16.72 -29.91 -26.50
CA VAL A 88 -15.31 -30.16 -26.18
C VAL A 88 -15.17 -30.31 -24.67
N TYR A 89 -14.48 -31.36 -24.24
CA TYR A 89 -14.25 -31.66 -22.84
C TYR A 89 -13.01 -30.96 -22.29
N LEU A 90 -13.00 -30.74 -20.99
CA LEU A 90 -11.91 -30.13 -20.23
C LEU A 90 -11.35 -31.14 -19.25
N GLU A 91 -10.03 -31.20 -19.17
CA GLU A 91 -9.28 -32.01 -18.20
C GLU A 91 -8.27 -31.12 -17.48
N PHE A 92 -8.42 -30.95 -16.18
CA PHE A 92 -7.54 -30.19 -15.30
C PHE A 92 -6.63 -31.14 -14.51
N LEU A 93 -5.32 -30.97 -14.61
CA LEU A 93 -4.34 -31.85 -13.95
C LEU A 93 -4.34 -31.68 -12.44
N GLU A 94 -4.43 -30.45 -11.94
CA GLU A 94 -4.40 -30.16 -10.49
C GLU A 94 -5.80 -30.16 -9.84
N GLN A 95 -6.87 -30.00 -10.63
CA GLN A 95 -8.25 -30.03 -10.14
C GLN A 95 -9.11 -31.10 -10.86
N PRO A 96 -8.87 -32.41 -10.67
CA PRO A 96 -9.60 -33.47 -11.38
C PRO A 96 -11.12 -33.45 -11.17
N LEU A 97 -11.59 -32.90 -10.04
CA LEU A 97 -13.01 -32.70 -9.74
C LEU A 97 -13.74 -31.82 -10.76
N LEU A 98 -12.99 -31.05 -11.56
CA LEU A 98 -13.54 -30.13 -12.56
C LEU A 98 -13.50 -30.72 -13.99
N ASN A 99 -13.02 -31.95 -14.13
CA ASN A 99 -12.93 -32.63 -15.41
C ASN A 99 -14.32 -32.92 -15.94
N THR A 100 -14.56 -32.64 -17.22
CA THR A 100 -15.89 -32.77 -17.83
C THR A 100 -16.03 -34.02 -18.69
N PHE A 101 -14.94 -34.74 -18.95
CA PHE A 101 -14.98 -35.99 -19.72
C PHE A 101 -15.76 -37.07 -18.96
N GLY A 102 -16.67 -37.76 -19.65
CA GLY A 102 -17.52 -38.80 -19.07
C GLY A 102 -18.73 -38.28 -18.29
N MET A 103 -18.85 -36.98 -18.05
CA MET A 103 -20.05 -36.37 -17.46
C MET A 103 -21.17 -36.24 -18.50
N SER A 104 -22.40 -36.47 -18.06
CA SER A 104 -23.61 -36.14 -18.82
C SER A 104 -23.75 -34.63 -19.01
N LYS A 105 -24.63 -34.21 -19.94
CA LYS A 105 -24.88 -32.78 -20.19
C LYS A 105 -25.37 -32.05 -18.94
N LEU A 106 -26.30 -32.66 -18.20
CA LEU A 106 -26.84 -32.09 -16.96
C LEU A 106 -25.75 -31.89 -15.90
N GLU A 107 -24.86 -32.88 -15.73
CA GLU A 107 -23.75 -32.78 -14.78
C GLU A 107 -22.79 -31.64 -15.14
N ARG A 108 -22.49 -31.44 -16.43
CA ARG A 108 -21.64 -30.33 -16.88
C ARG A 108 -22.30 -28.96 -16.69
N GLU A 109 -23.60 -28.85 -16.97
CA GLU A 109 -24.39 -27.63 -16.73
C GLU A 109 -24.42 -27.26 -15.22
N LEU A 110 -24.52 -28.26 -14.34
CA LEU A 110 -24.46 -28.06 -12.88
C LEU A 110 -23.06 -27.71 -12.38
N LEU A 111 -22.02 -28.27 -13.00
CA LEU A 111 -20.63 -28.04 -12.60
C LEU A 111 -20.24 -26.57 -12.80
N GLN A 112 -20.67 -25.94 -13.89
CA GLN A 112 -20.24 -24.60 -14.27
C GLN A 112 -20.44 -23.52 -13.18
N PRO A 113 -21.62 -23.32 -12.57
CA PRO A 113 -21.79 -22.36 -11.49
C PRO A 113 -21.00 -22.75 -10.22
N ILE A 114 -20.81 -24.04 -9.95
CA ILE A 114 -20.04 -24.54 -8.79
C ILE A 114 -18.55 -24.24 -8.97
N VAL A 115 -18.01 -24.44 -10.18
CA VAL A 115 -16.61 -24.13 -10.54
C VAL A 115 -16.29 -22.67 -10.25
N LEU A 116 -17.20 -21.75 -10.58
CA LEU A 116 -17.00 -20.31 -10.36
C LEU A 116 -16.97 -19.94 -8.87
N HIS A 117 -17.84 -20.54 -8.06
CA HIS A 117 -17.80 -20.33 -6.61
C HIS A 117 -16.55 -20.94 -5.97
N LEU A 118 -16.15 -22.13 -6.40
CA LEU A 118 -14.92 -22.78 -5.97
C LEU A 118 -13.67 -21.97 -6.37
N LEU A 119 -13.68 -21.33 -7.53
CA LEU A 119 -12.63 -20.41 -7.97
C LEU A 119 -12.46 -19.22 -7.05
N GLY A 120 -13.57 -18.55 -6.72
CA GLY A 120 -13.57 -17.45 -5.76
C GLY A 120 -12.97 -17.91 -4.42
N TYR A 121 -13.42 -19.06 -3.94
CA TYR A 121 -12.90 -19.67 -2.72
C TYR A 121 -11.39 -19.97 -2.78
N PHE A 122 -10.89 -20.60 -3.85
CA PHE A 122 -9.46 -20.90 -3.97
C PHE A 122 -8.61 -19.63 -4.10
N ALA A 123 -9.08 -18.61 -4.81
CA ALA A 123 -8.39 -17.32 -4.91
C ALA A 123 -8.33 -16.61 -3.56
N GLU A 124 -9.41 -16.66 -2.77
CA GLU A 124 -9.43 -16.15 -1.40
C GLU A 124 -8.49 -16.92 -0.48
N LYS A 125 -8.51 -18.26 -0.55
CA LYS A 125 -7.63 -19.13 0.25
C LYS A 125 -6.16 -18.94 -0.09
N GLU A 126 -5.82 -18.75 -1.36
CA GLU A 126 -4.44 -18.44 -1.76
C GLU A 126 -3.99 -17.09 -1.19
N ASN A 127 -4.85 -16.06 -1.27
CA ASN A 127 -4.57 -14.76 -0.67
C ASN A 127 -4.41 -14.84 0.84
N GLU A 128 -5.28 -15.58 1.53
CA GLU A 128 -5.18 -15.85 2.96
C GLU A 128 -3.84 -16.52 3.30
N LYS A 129 -3.47 -17.57 2.58
CA LYS A 129 -2.19 -18.29 2.75
C LYS A 129 -0.98 -17.38 2.51
N ARG A 130 -1.04 -16.52 1.48
CA ARG A 130 0.02 -15.54 1.20
C ARG A 130 0.14 -14.52 2.33
N ASN A 131 -0.98 -14.02 2.85
CA ASN A 131 -1.01 -13.07 3.96
C ASN A 131 -0.47 -13.71 5.25
N ILE A 132 -0.85 -14.95 5.56
CA ILE A 132 -0.32 -15.71 6.71
C ILE A 132 1.21 -15.86 6.59
N ARG A 133 1.71 -16.34 5.45
CA ARG A 133 3.16 -16.49 5.22
C ARG A 133 3.91 -15.16 5.34
N GLN A 134 3.33 -14.08 4.82
CA GLN A 134 3.92 -12.75 4.96
C GLN A 134 3.95 -12.31 6.42
N SER A 135 2.85 -12.51 7.15
CA SER A 135 2.73 -12.20 8.58
C SER A 135 3.75 -12.98 9.41
N GLU A 136 3.85 -14.30 9.21
CA GLU A 136 4.86 -15.15 9.84
C GLU A 136 6.28 -14.72 9.47
N GLY A 137 6.51 -14.34 8.21
CA GLY A 137 7.77 -13.78 7.75
C GLY A 137 8.16 -12.51 8.51
N TYR A 138 7.22 -11.58 8.71
CA TYR A 138 7.44 -10.36 9.50
C TYR A 138 7.62 -10.64 10.99
N ALA A 139 6.85 -11.58 11.55
CA ALA A 139 6.95 -11.97 12.97
C ALA A 139 8.34 -12.51 13.31
N ASN A 140 8.99 -13.21 12.37
CA ASN A 140 10.32 -13.78 12.53
C ASN A 140 11.48 -12.80 12.26
N LEU A 141 11.21 -11.53 11.92
CA LEU A 141 12.26 -10.55 11.73
C LEU A 141 12.84 -10.07 13.07
N PRO A 142 14.18 -9.92 13.17
CA PRO A 142 14.80 -9.31 14.33
C PRO A 142 14.32 -7.86 14.50
N ARG A 143 14.33 -7.34 15.73
CA ARG A 143 13.94 -5.96 16.03
C ARG A 143 15.11 -5.15 16.58
N ASP A 144 15.14 -3.86 16.28
CA ASP A 144 16.10 -2.94 16.90
C ASP A 144 15.68 -2.51 18.30
N SER A 145 16.53 -1.73 18.97
CA SER A 145 16.25 -1.17 20.30
C SER A 145 15.03 -0.25 20.36
N LYS A 146 14.54 0.23 19.20
CA LYS A 146 13.32 1.04 19.06
C LYS A 146 12.09 0.19 18.70
N GLY A 147 12.22 -1.14 18.67
CA GLY A 147 11.15 -2.10 18.35
C GLY A 147 10.84 -2.26 16.87
N ARG A 148 11.63 -1.65 15.97
CA ARG A 148 11.43 -1.69 14.51
C ARG A 148 12.00 -2.99 13.94
N MET A 149 11.26 -3.62 13.03
CA MET A 149 11.72 -4.82 12.33
C MET A 149 12.93 -4.51 11.46
N ILE A 150 13.94 -5.39 11.47
CA ILE A 150 15.18 -5.28 10.70
C ILE A 150 15.19 -6.37 9.63
N SER A 151 15.48 -5.99 8.39
CA SER A 151 15.65 -6.92 7.28
C SER A 151 16.90 -7.78 7.47
N ARG A 152 16.77 -9.11 7.40
CA ARG A 152 17.92 -10.04 7.48
C ARG A 152 18.89 -9.87 6.30
N LYS A 153 18.40 -9.43 5.14
CA LYS A 153 19.23 -9.28 3.92
C LYS A 153 20.05 -7.99 3.92
N THR A 154 19.47 -6.89 4.43
CA THR A 154 20.09 -5.55 4.33
C THR A 154 20.53 -4.98 5.67
N GLY A 155 20.13 -5.57 6.79
CA GLY A 155 20.41 -5.06 8.14
C GLY A 155 19.71 -3.74 8.47
N LYS A 156 18.84 -3.22 7.59
CA LYS A 156 18.15 -1.93 7.77
C LYS A 156 16.72 -2.11 8.30
N PRO A 157 16.18 -1.11 9.02
CA PRO A 157 14.77 -1.11 9.41
C PRO A 157 13.84 -1.25 8.21
N VAL A 158 12.84 -2.12 8.35
CA VAL A 158 11.77 -2.34 7.38
C VAL A 158 10.74 -1.20 7.49
N GLY A 159 10.20 -0.77 6.35
CA GLY A 159 9.21 0.30 6.27
C GLY A 159 9.82 1.64 5.85
N ARG A 160 9.09 2.73 6.13
CA ARG A 160 9.53 4.07 5.73
C ARG A 160 10.79 4.47 6.49
N PRO A 161 11.90 4.85 5.81
CA PRO A 161 13.08 5.34 6.48
C PRO A 161 12.76 6.55 7.37
N SER A 162 13.28 6.52 8.59
CA SER A 162 13.12 7.63 9.53
C SER A 162 13.81 8.87 8.99
N ALA A 163 13.08 9.98 8.89
CA ALA A 163 13.66 11.26 8.51
C ALA A 163 14.72 11.71 9.53
N LEU A 164 14.53 11.40 10.81
CA LEU A 164 15.47 11.74 11.89
C LEU A 164 16.79 10.98 11.76
N ASP A 165 16.73 9.68 11.46
CA ASP A 165 17.95 8.85 11.37
C ASP A 165 18.71 9.07 10.05
N ASN A 166 18.08 9.70 9.04
CA ASN A 166 18.66 9.97 7.72
C ASN A 166 18.79 11.47 7.42
N LEU A 167 18.94 12.31 8.46
CA LEU A 167 19.22 13.74 8.30
C LEU A 167 20.61 13.95 7.66
N THR A 168 20.68 14.83 6.66
CA THR A 168 21.99 15.32 6.20
C THR A 168 22.58 16.28 7.24
N SER A 169 23.90 16.47 7.21
CA SER A 169 24.59 17.44 8.08
C SER A 169 24.03 18.85 7.94
N GLU A 170 23.69 19.26 6.71
CA GLU A 170 23.09 20.55 6.41
C GLU A 170 21.69 20.70 7.01
N GLN A 171 20.85 19.67 6.87
CA GLN A 171 19.51 19.66 7.46
C GLN A 171 19.57 19.73 8.99
N ARG A 172 20.51 19.00 9.60
CA ARG A 172 20.73 19.05 11.05
C ARG A 172 21.14 20.45 11.50
N ARG A 173 22.08 21.09 10.79
CA ARG A 173 22.52 22.45 11.07
C ARG A 173 21.39 23.46 10.93
N ALA A 174 20.59 23.40 9.87
CA ALA A 174 19.44 24.28 9.68
C ALA A 174 18.44 24.17 10.85
N ILE A 175 18.14 22.94 11.30
CA ILE A 175 17.23 22.72 12.43
C ILE A 175 17.83 23.22 13.75
N GLU A 176 19.14 23.13 13.93
CA GLU A 176 19.86 23.67 15.09
C GLU A 176 19.81 25.21 15.13
N LEU A 177 20.11 25.88 14.01
CA LEU A 177 20.00 27.34 13.88
C LEU A 177 18.57 27.82 14.18
N PHE A 178 17.57 27.09 13.66
CA PHE A 178 16.15 27.36 13.95
C PHE A 178 15.81 27.13 15.42
N THR A 179 16.41 26.11 16.04
CA THR A 179 16.23 25.80 17.47
C THR A 179 16.78 26.91 18.35
N ASN A 180 17.94 27.47 17.98
CA ASN A 180 18.60 28.58 18.64
C ASN A 180 18.01 29.96 18.27
N SER A 181 16.89 30.00 17.54
CA SER A 181 16.22 31.23 17.10
C SER A 181 17.09 32.16 16.24
N GLN A 182 18.09 31.62 15.53
CA GLN A 182 18.97 32.38 14.65
C GLN A 182 18.38 32.56 13.24
N ILE A 183 17.55 31.61 12.80
CA ILE A 183 16.83 31.69 11.53
C ILE A 183 15.32 31.54 11.75
N SER A 184 14.53 32.07 10.81
CA SER A 184 13.08 31.92 10.83
C SER A 184 12.64 30.49 10.46
N LEU A 185 11.39 30.14 10.77
CA LEU A 185 10.82 28.84 10.34
C LEU A 185 10.76 28.72 8.81
N GLU A 186 10.42 29.79 8.12
CA GLU A 186 10.32 29.80 6.65
C GLU A 186 11.69 29.56 6.00
N GLU A 187 12.71 30.20 6.55
CA GLU A 187 14.10 30.04 6.14
C GLU A 187 14.62 28.63 6.44
N CYS A 188 14.29 28.07 7.62
CA CYS A 188 14.59 26.69 7.94
C CYS A 188 13.93 25.69 6.96
N ILE A 189 12.69 25.96 6.54
CA ILE A 189 11.99 25.13 5.53
C ILE A 189 12.71 25.20 4.19
N LYS A 190 13.09 26.41 3.75
CA LYS A 190 13.83 26.61 2.49
C LYS A 190 15.18 25.89 2.50
N LEU A 191 15.96 26.02 3.57
CA LEU A 191 17.30 25.44 3.69
C LEU A 191 17.29 23.92 3.87
N SER A 192 16.35 23.38 4.65
CA SER A 192 16.29 21.93 4.90
C SER A 192 15.50 21.15 3.86
N ASN A 193 14.65 21.83 3.08
CA ASN A 193 13.62 21.24 2.22
C ASN A 193 12.71 20.25 2.97
N LEU A 194 12.50 20.45 4.28
CA LEU A 194 11.65 19.63 5.11
C LEU A 194 10.32 20.33 5.40
N LYS A 195 9.25 19.55 5.49
CA LYS A 195 7.94 20.07 5.89
C LYS A 195 7.98 20.54 7.34
N ARG A 196 7.21 21.59 7.64
CA ARG A 196 7.04 22.16 9.00
C ARG A 196 6.86 21.09 10.08
N ALA A 197 5.95 20.14 9.89
CA ALA A 197 5.67 19.08 10.86
C ALA A 197 6.91 18.20 11.14
N THR A 198 7.65 17.85 10.09
CA THR A 198 8.89 17.07 10.20
C THR A 198 9.95 17.84 10.98
N ILE A 199 10.12 19.14 10.72
CA ILE A 199 11.07 20.00 11.45
C ILE A 199 10.74 20.05 12.93
N PHE A 200 9.47 20.26 13.30
CA PHE A 200 9.06 20.30 14.71
C PHE A 200 9.21 18.93 15.41
N ASN A 201 8.89 17.83 14.73
CA ASN A 201 9.08 16.48 15.26
C ASN A 201 10.56 16.16 15.50
N ILE A 202 11.43 16.54 14.55
CA ILE A 202 12.88 16.36 14.67
C ILE A 202 13.46 17.27 15.76
N LYS A 203 13.05 18.54 15.81
CA LYS A 203 13.45 19.48 16.87
C LYS A 203 13.13 18.94 18.25
N LYS A 204 11.91 18.42 18.45
CA LYS A 204 11.48 17.82 19.72
C LYS A 204 12.35 16.61 20.11
N ALA A 205 12.76 15.81 19.13
CA ALA A 205 13.58 14.62 19.37
C ALA A 205 15.07 14.93 19.63
N LEU A 206 15.65 15.90 18.92
CA LEU A 206 17.08 16.25 19.03
C LEU A 206 17.38 17.26 20.14
N PHE A 207 16.46 18.18 20.41
CA PHE A 207 16.65 19.29 21.35
C PHE A 207 15.50 19.37 22.37
N PRO A 208 15.32 18.35 23.25
CA PRO A 208 14.21 18.28 24.19
C PRO A 208 14.24 19.37 25.27
N SER A 209 15.42 19.93 25.55
CA SER A 209 15.68 20.91 26.61
C SER A 209 15.73 22.37 26.14
N THR A 210 15.14 22.72 24.99
CA THR A 210 15.02 24.15 24.66
C THR A 210 14.19 24.87 25.73
N PRO A 211 14.72 25.95 26.35
CA PRO A 211 13.98 26.70 27.36
C PRO A 211 12.66 27.18 26.75
N LYS A 212 11.55 26.84 27.41
CA LYS A 212 10.24 27.42 27.10
C LYS A 212 10.43 28.94 27.06
N LYS A 213 10.09 29.59 25.95
CA LYS A 213 10.01 31.06 25.88
C LYS A 213 9.22 31.53 27.10
N SER A 214 9.87 32.18 28.06
CA SER A 214 9.22 32.85 29.19
C SER A 214 8.46 34.06 28.66
N LYS A 215 7.32 33.83 27.99
CA LYS A 215 6.36 34.89 27.68
C LYS A 215 5.48 35.23 28.89
N LYS A 216 6.08 35.45 30.05
CA LYS A 216 5.44 36.28 31.09
C LYS A 216 6.21 37.60 31.10
N LYS A 217 5.68 38.61 30.40
CA LYS A 217 6.04 40.00 30.72
C LYS A 217 5.69 40.16 32.20
N ILE A 218 6.69 40.37 33.04
CA ILE A 218 6.48 40.60 34.46
C ILE A 218 5.87 42.00 34.58
N MET A 219 4.73 42.12 35.26
CA MET A 219 4.06 43.39 35.50
C MET A 219 4.89 44.18 36.52
N THR A 220 5.64 45.19 36.06
CA THR A 220 6.40 46.09 36.95
C THR A 220 5.48 47.11 37.62
N GLU A 221 5.92 47.69 38.74
CA GLU A 221 5.14 48.71 39.47
C GLU A 221 4.81 49.94 38.62
N ASP A 222 5.73 50.38 37.75
CA ASP A 222 5.45 51.45 36.80
C ASP A 222 4.35 51.09 35.80
N MET A 223 4.28 49.83 35.36
CA MET A 223 3.21 49.39 34.46
C MET A 223 1.87 49.37 35.18
N LYS A 224 1.81 48.91 36.44
CA LYS A 224 0.59 48.97 37.25
C LYS A 224 0.12 50.41 37.43
N LYS A 225 1.03 51.33 37.74
CA LYS A 225 0.73 52.75 37.88
C LYS A 225 0.15 53.34 36.61
N ASN A 226 0.71 53.00 35.43
CA ASN A 226 0.16 53.45 34.15
C ASN A 226 -1.21 52.83 33.84
N ILE A 227 -1.45 51.57 34.21
CA ILE A 227 -2.78 50.94 34.10
C ILE A 227 -3.78 51.65 35.03
N GLN A 228 -3.38 51.99 36.25
CA GLN A 228 -4.23 52.73 37.19
C GLN A 228 -4.60 54.12 36.68
N LEU A 229 -3.63 54.86 36.11
CA LEU A 229 -3.89 56.15 35.48
C LEU A 229 -4.93 56.05 34.34
N TRP A 230 -4.93 54.93 33.62
CA TRP A 230 -5.94 54.66 32.59
C TRP A 230 -7.30 54.31 33.19
N LEU A 231 -7.35 53.53 34.28
CA LEU A 231 -8.60 53.21 35.00
C LEU A 231 -9.24 54.47 35.59
N ASP A 232 -8.43 55.38 36.15
CA ASP A 232 -8.81 56.71 36.66
C ASP A 232 -9.21 57.70 35.54
N LYS A 233 -9.15 57.29 34.25
CA LYS A 233 -9.39 58.13 33.07
C LYS A 233 -8.44 59.32 32.91
N LYS A 234 -7.27 59.30 33.55
CA LYS A 234 -6.23 60.35 33.44
C LYS A 234 -5.40 60.25 32.16
N ILE A 235 -5.34 59.06 31.54
CA ILE A 235 -4.69 58.84 30.24
C ILE A 235 -5.59 58.02 29.30
N SER A 236 -5.38 58.17 28.00
CA SER A 236 -6.13 57.39 26.98
C SER A 236 -5.69 55.92 26.94
N LEU A 237 -6.54 55.06 26.38
CA LEU A 237 -6.23 53.63 26.20
C LEU A 237 -5.01 53.42 25.28
N GLU A 238 -4.90 54.22 24.22
CA GLU A 238 -3.77 54.14 23.28
C GLU A 238 -2.45 54.50 23.97
N GLU A 239 -2.47 55.53 24.82
CA GLU A 239 -1.32 55.94 25.60
C GLU A 239 -0.92 54.88 26.65
N CYS A 240 -1.90 54.22 27.28
CA CYS A 240 -1.65 53.09 28.19
C CYS A 240 -1.03 51.88 27.48
N ILE A 241 -1.52 51.54 26.28
CA ILE A 241 -0.95 50.48 25.44
C ILE A 241 0.49 50.83 25.06
N LYS A 242 0.76 52.08 24.70
CA LYS A 242 2.11 52.54 24.33
C LYS A 242 3.10 52.44 25.50
N ARG A 243 2.67 52.81 26.71
CA ARG A 243 3.53 52.82 27.92
C ARG A 243 3.75 51.43 28.52
N THR A 244 2.77 50.55 28.44
CA THR A 244 2.85 49.21 29.06
C THR A 244 3.17 48.10 28.05
N GLY A 245 2.90 48.33 26.76
CA GLY A 245 3.05 47.33 25.72
C GLY A 245 2.18 46.09 25.94
N TYR A 246 1.11 46.18 26.73
CA TYR A 246 0.08 45.16 26.85
C TYR A 246 -0.97 45.34 25.75
N SER A 247 -1.52 44.23 25.27
CA SER A 247 -2.57 44.28 24.26
C SER A 247 -3.87 44.85 24.85
N ARG A 248 -4.68 45.48 23.99
CA ARG A 248 -6.01 45.98 24.34
C ARG A 248 -6.84 44.94 25.11
N SER A 249 -6.87 43.70 24.62
CA SER A 249 -7.64 42.61 25.24
C SER A 249 -7.16 42.28 26.66
N TYR A 250 -5.85 42.34 26.91
CA TYR A 250 -5.29 42.11 28.25
C TYR A 250 -5.72 43.21 29.23
N LEU A 251 -5.62 44.49 28.82
CA LEU A 251 -6.01 45.64 29.65
C LEU A 251 -7.51 45.64 30.01
N PHE A 252 -8.38 45.27 29.06
CA PHE A 252 -9.81 45.15 29.33
C PHE A 252 -10.15 43.98 30.26
N ASN A 253 -9.43 42.87 30.18
CA ASN A 253 -9.59 41.76 31.13
C ASN A 253 -9.10 42.16 32.53
N PHE A 254 -7.99 42.91 32.61
CA PHE A 254 -7.49 43.46 33.88
C PHE A 254 -8.49 44.42 34.54
N LYS A 255 -9.10 45.32 33.75
CA LYS A 255 -10.16 46.21 34.22
C LYS A 255 -11.39 45.46 34.75
N LYS A 256 -11.75 44.34 34.12
CA LYS A 256 -12.86 43.50 34.58
C LYS A 256 -12.54 42.76 35.88
N SER A 257 -11.27 42.43 36.14
CA SER A 257 -10.87 41.75 37.38
C SER A 257 -10.77 42.68 38.58
N GLU A 258 -10.49 43.97 38.41
CA GLU A 258 -10.49 44.94 39.53
C GLU A 258 -11.88 45.45 39.92
N ASN A 259 -12.86 45.35 39.03
CA ASN A 259 -14.26 45.72 39.30
C ASN A 259 -15.08 44.56 39.91
N LYS A 260 -14.43 43.47 40.33
CA LYS A 260 -15.03 42.33 41.03
C LYS A 260 -14.55 42.32 42.47
#